data_AF-A0A7V9ILT5-F1
#
_entry.id   AF-A0A7V9ILT5-F1
#
_cell.length_a   1.000
_cell.length_b   1.000
_cell.length_c   1.000
_cell.angle_alpha   90.00
_cell.angle_beta   90.00
_cell.angle_gamma   90.00
#
_symmetry.space_group_name_H-M   'P 1'
#
loop_
_entity.id
_entity.type
_entity.pdbx_description
1 polymer ?
#
loop_
_entity_poly.entity_id
_entity_poly.type
_entity_poly.pdbx_seq_one_letter_code
_entity_poly.pdbx_strand_id
1 'polypeptide(L)'
;MAGTVWSMQQAERERLVGYLRAVPAPVWEQQSLCPEYCVRDIVGHLIAGARNTPPKFLLGMVKARFDFDKSMRSAAAGESEGTPSELTSRLAALTGAKTRPGPAMLGEVIVHSEDIRRAVGDGPGTYPEEHLRVVADAYRNAGMGLGAKKRIAGLRLQATDADWSTGDGPLVSGPLLSLVLAMTGRPDGRADLDGPGLAELATRG
;
A
#
# COMPACT_ATOMS: atom_id res chain seq x y z
N MET A 1 7.07 -17.26 11.64
CA MET A 1 7.35 -16.07 10.79
C MET A 1 6.48 -16.07 9.52
N ALA A 2 6.65 -16.96 8.54
CA ALA A 2 5.86 -16.93 7.29
C ALA A 2 4.35 -17.22 7.48
N GLY A 3 3.97 -18.11 8.40
CA GLY A 3 2.56 -18.37 8.74
C GLY A 3 1.86 -17.17 9.39
N THR A 4 2.61 -16.32 10.09
CA THR A 4 2.11 -15.11 10.76
C THR A 4 1.79 -14.03 9.73
N VAL A 5 2.74 -13.69 8.84
CA VAL A 5 2.56 -12.60 7.87
C VAL A 5 1.48 -12.89 6.84
N TRP A 6 1.33 -14.15 6.40
CA TRP A 6 0.23 -14.51 5.52
C TRP A 6 -1.14 -14.30 6.21
N SER A 7 -1.26 -14.69 7.48
CA SER A 7 -2.50 -14.49 8.24
C SER A 7 -2.81 -12.99 8.44
N MET A 8 -1.78 -12.16 8.66
CA MET A 8 -1.93 -10.69 8.69
C MET A 8 -2.44 -10.17 7.34
N GLN A 9 -1.83 -10.61 6.24
CA GLN A 9 -2.22 -10.20 4.89
C GLN A 9 -3.65 -10.62 4.54
N GLN A 10 -4.06 -11.82 4.96
CA GLN A 10 -5.45 -12.27 4.85
C GLN A 10 -6.38 -11.35 5.65
N ALA A 11 -6.07 -11.09 6.92
CA ALA A 11 -6.89 -10.25 7.78
C ALA A 11 -7.07 -8.83 7.22
N GLU A 12 -6.02 -8.23 6.67
CA GLU A 12 -6.13 -6.89 6.07
C GLU A 12 -6.92 -6.89 4.76
N ARG A 13 -6.84 -7.96 3.95
CA ARG A 13 -7.73 -8.12 2.79
C ARG A 13 -9.20 -8.24 3.21
N GLU A 14 -9.48 -9.01 4.26
CA GLU A 14 -10.84 -9.19 4.78
C GLU A 14 -11.41 -7.87 5.32
N ARG A 15 -10.59 -7.07 6.02
CA ARG A 15 -10.98 -5.72 6.47
C ARG A 15 -11.28 -4.79 5.30
N LEU A 16 -10.41 -4.76 4.29
CA LEU A 16 -10.64 -3.95 3.10
C LEU A 16 -11.92 -4.38 2.36
N VAL A 17 -12.16 -5.68 2.20
CA VAL A 17 -13.41 -6.20 1.62
C VAL A 17 -14.62 -5.75 2.43
N GLY A 18 -14.55 -5.82 3.77
CA GLY A 18 -15.60 -5.34 4.66
C GLY A 18 -15.89 -3.86 4.45
N TYR A 19 -14.85 -3.04 4.30
CA TYR A 19 -14.95 -1.62 4.02
C TYR A 19 -15.56 -1.34 2.64
N LEU A 20 -15.07 -1.99 1.58
CA LEU A 20 -15.53 -1.81 0.20
C LEU A 20 -17.01 -2.12 -0.01
N ARG A 21 -17.59 -3.03 0.80
CA ARG A 21 -19.04 -3.31 0.78
C ARG A 21 -19.89 -2.10 1.17
N ALA A 22 -19.34 -1.16 1.94
CA ALA A 22 -20.02 0.06 2.35
C ALA A 22 -19.70 1.27 1.44
N VAL A 23 -18.72 1.17 0.55
CA VAL A 23 -18.32 2.27 -0.34
C VAL A 23 -19.36 2.45 -1.46
N PRO A 24 -20.01 3.62 -1.57
CA PRO A 24 -21.02 3.87 -2.60
C PRO A 24 -20.46 3.81 -4.03
N ALA A 25 -21.25 3.31 -4.99
CA ALA A 25 -20.78 3.12 -6.37
C ALA A 25 -20.17 4.38 -7.04
N PRO A 26 -20.70 5.61 -6.87
CA PRO A 26 -20.08 6.80 -7.47
C PRO A 26 -18.66 7.08 -6.98
N VAL A 27 -18.32 6.62 -5.77
CA VAL A 27 -17.02 6.81 -5.15
C VAL A 27 -15.94 5.95 -5.80
N TRP A 28 -16.32 4.85 -6.46
CA TRP A 28 -15.39 3.96 -7.14
C TRP A 28 -14.67 4.61 -8.33
N GLU A 29 -15.28 5.65 -8.91
CA GLU A 29 -14.69 6.41 -10.02
C GLU A 29 -13.89 7.64 -9.54
N GLN A 30 -13.84 7.91 -8.23
CA GLN A 30 -13.05 9.02 -7.69
C GLN A 30 -11.56 8.70 -7.76
N GLN A 31 -10.77 9.74 -8.06
CA GLN A 31 -9.32 9.68 -8.03
C GLN A 31 -8.84 9.25 -6.63
N SER A 32 -7.95 8.25 -6.59
CA SER A 32 -7.32 7.84 -5.34
C SER A 32 -6.09 8.69 -5.01
N LEU A 33 -5.49 8.49 -3.84
CA LEU A 33 -4.19 9.09 -3.53
C LEU A 33 -3.03 8.54 -4.36
N CYS A 34 -3.23 7.43 -5.08
CA CYS A 34 -2.33 7.00 -6.13
C CYS A 34 -2.73 7.74 -7.43
N PRO A 35 -1.92 8.69 -7.94
CA PRO A 35 -2.32 9.57 -9.04
C PRO A 35 -2.72 8.85 -10.33
N GLU A 36 -2.23 7.63 -10.53
CA GLU A 36 -2.50 6.79 -11.71
C GLU A 36 -3.83 6.05 -11.66
N TYR A 37 -4.51 6.02 -10.50
CA TYR A 37 -5.62 5.12 -10.25
C TYR A 37 -6.82 5.82 -9.61
N CYS A 38 -8.03 5.51 -10.10
CA CYS A 38 -9.23 5.70 -9.30
C CYS A 38 -9.40 4.56 -8.27
N VAL A 39 -10.36 4.67 -7.36
CA VAL A 39 -10.64 3.63 -6.35
C VAL A 39 -10.85 2.25 -6.99
N ARG A 40 -11.58 2.19 -8.12
CA ARG A 40 -11.76 0.95 -8.90
C ARG A 40 -10.44 0.36 -9.36
N ASP A 41 -9.54 1.18 -9.90
CA ASP A 41 -8.25 0.70 -10.41
C ASP A 41 -7.36 0.17 -9.28
N ILE A 42 -7.43 0.76 -8.08
CA ILE A 42 -6.76 0.21 -6.90
C ILE A 42 -7.27 -1.20 -6.58
N VAL A 43 -8.59 -1.39 -6.57
CA VAL A 43 -9.17 -2.72 -6.30
C VAL A 43 -8.74 -3.71 -7.39
N GLY A 44 -8.73 -3.29 -8.65
CA GLY A 44 -8.19 -4.09 -9.76
C GLY A 44 -6.71 -4.41 -9.58
N HIS A 45 -5.88 -3.46 -9.16
CA HIS A 45 -4.45 -3.67 -8.86
C HIS A 45 -4.25 -4.71 -7.74
N LEU A 46 -5.04 -4.64 -6.66
CA LEU A 46 -4.98 -5.61 -5.57
C LEU A 46 -5.40 -7.02 -6.01
N ILE A 47 -6.44 -7.13 -6.86
CA ILE A 47 -6.86 -8.40 -7.48
C ILE A 47 -5.74 -8.94 -8.37
N ALA A 48 -5.18 -8.10 -9.23
CA ALA A 48 -4.07 -8.44 -10.11
C ALA A 48 -2.89 -8.97 -9.32
N GLY A 49 -2.49 -8.26 -8.25
CA GLY A 49 -1.42 -8.63 -7.33
C GLY A 49 -1.66 -9.98 -6.65
N ALA A 50 -2.87 -10.23 -6.15
CA ALA A 50 -3.24 -11.49 -5.49
C ALA A 50 -3.28 -12.70 -6.46
N ARG A 51 -3.51 -12.46 -7.75
CA ARG A 51 -3.48 -13.49 -8.81
C ARG A 51 -2.11 -13.61 -9.50
N ASN A 52 -1.16 -12.73 -9.20
CA ASN A 52 0.07 -12.61 -9.97
C ASN A 52 1.06 -13.73 -9.64
N THR A 53 1.38 -14.56 -10.62
CA THR A 53 2.42 -15.60 -10.54
C THR A 53 3.71 -15.09 -11.18
N PRO A 54 4.89 -15.65 -10.85
CA PRO A 54 6.15 -15.24 -11.48
C PRO A 54 6.12 -15.28 -13.02
N PRO A 55 5.54 -16.31 -13.68
CA PRO A 55 5.38 -16.30 -15.13
C PRO A 55 4.47 -15.19 -15.66
N LYS A 56 3.31 -14.94 -15.02
CA LYS A 56 2.39 -13.86 -15.40
C LYS A 56 3.07 -12.49 -15.26
N PHE A 57 3.84 -12.30 -14.18
CA PHE A 57 4.63 -11.10 -13.95
C PHE A 57 5.68 -10.89 -15.04
N LEU A 58 6.49 -11.90 -15.35
CA LEU A 58 7.52 -11.81 -16.38
C LEU A 58 6.92 -11.51 -17.75
N LEU A 59 5.84 -12.18 -18.12
CA LEU A 59 5.13 -11.90 -19.37
C LEU A 59 4.59 -10.46 -19.43
N GLY A 60 4.05 -9.97 -18.32
CA GLY A 60 3.61 -8.56 -18.19
C GLY A 60 4.77 -7.58 -18.40
N MET A 61 5.91 -7.82 -17.75
CA MET A 61 7.13 -7.02 -17.91
C MET A 61 7.63 -7.00 -19.37
N VAL A 62 7.66 -8.16 -20.03
CA VAL A 62 8.07 -8.25 -21.45
C VAL A 62 7.11 -7.47 -22.34
N LYS A 63 5.79 -7.63 -22.16
CA LYS A 63 4.77 -6.88 -22.90
C LYS A 63 4.87 -5.36 -22.67
N ALA A 64 5.27 -4.96 -21.47
CA ALA A 64 5.52 -3.58 -21.11
C ALA A 64 6.91 -3.06 -21.54
N ARG A 65 7.73 -3.85 -22.23
CA ARG A 65 9.12 -3.49 -22.60
C ARG A 65 9.98 -3.14 -21.38
N PHE A 66 9.80 -3.88 -20.29
CA PHE A 66 10.46 -3.70 -18.99
C PHE A 66 10.14 -2.39 -18.25
N ASP A 67 9.14 -1.65 -18.72
CA ASP A 67 8.54 -0.54 -17.96
C ASP A 67 7.63 -1.12 -16.86
N PHE A 68 8.09 -1.01 -15.61
CA PHE A 68 7.40 -1.57 -14.45
C PHE A 68 6.03 -0.91 -14.24
N ASP A 69 5.96 0.42 -14.31
CA ASP A 69 4.73 1.16 -14.03
C ASP A 69 3.69 0.87 -15.11
N LYS A 70 4.11 0.78 -16.37
CA LYS A 70 3.23 0.36 -17.47
C LYS A 70 2.71 -1.07 -17.29
N SER A 71 3.56 -1.98 -16.82
CA SER A 71 3.19 -3.37 -16.51
C SER A 71 2.12 -3.42 -15.42
N MET A 72 2.31 -2.66 -14.33
CA MET A 72 1.36 -2.60 -13.22
C MET A 72 0.02 -1.98 -13.66
N ARG A 73 0.05 -0.84 -14.36
CA ARG A 73 -1.18 -0.20 -14.87
C ARG A 73 -1.99 -1.12 -15.79
N SER A 74 -1.30 -1.86 -16.67
CA SER A 74 -1.96 -2.80 -17.59
C SER A 74 -2.56 -4.00 -16.84
N ALA A 75 -1.89 -4.49 -15.79
CA ALA A 75 -2.40 -5.56 -14.96
C ALA A 75 -3.62 -5.12 -14.13
N ALA A 76 -3.59 -3.91 -13.56
CA ALA A 76 -4.71 -3.31 -12.83
C ALA A 76 -5.92 -3.11 -13.74
N ALA A 77 -5.73 -2.48 -14.91
CA ALA A 77 -6.81 -2.26 -15.88
C ALA A 77 -7.51 -3.56 -16.28
N GLY A 78 -6.73 -4.63 -16.53
CA GLY A 78 -7.27 -5.94 -16.90
C GLY A 78 -8.09 -6.65 -15.82
N GLU A 79 -8.07 -6.17 -14.57
CA GLU A 79 -8.84 -6.74 -13.45
C GLU A 79 -9.87 -5.72 -12.88
N SER A 80 -10.01 -4.53 -13.49
CA SER A 80 -10.85 -3.42 -13.01
C SER A 80 -12.27 -3.38 -13.62
N GLU A 81 -12.59 -4.29 -14.55
CA GLU A 81 -13.89 -4.37 -15.20
C GLU A 81 -14.99 -4.95 -14.27
N GLY A 82 -16.19 -4.38 -14.32
CA GLY A 82 -17.38 -4.89 -13.59
C GLY A 82 -18.00 -3.85 -12.64
N THR A 83 -19.01 -4.25 -11.88
CA THR A 83 -19.60 -3.39 -10.84
C THR A 83 -18.75 -3.38 -9.56
N PRO A 84 -18.87 -2.36 -8.70
CA PRO A 84 -18.30 -2.36 -7.34
C PRO A 84 -18.52 -3.67 -6.57
N SER A 85 -19.73 -4.22 -6.63
CA SER A 85 -20.08 -5.48 -5.95
C SER A 85 -19.33 -6.68 -6.55
N GLU A 86 -19.18 -6.74 -7.87
CA GLU A 86 -18.43 -7.80 -8.55
C GLU A 86 -16.94 -7.74 -8.19
N LEU A 87 -16.32 -6.55 -8.24
CA LEU A 87 -14.92 -6.36 -7.87
C LEU A 87 -14.68 -6.70 -6.40
N THR A 88 -15.55 -6.23 -5.51
CA THR A 88 -15.50 -6.58 -4.08
C THR A 88 -15.62 -8.09 -3.86
N SER A 89 -16.51 -8.76 -4.61
CA SER A 89 -16.68 -10.22 -4.52
C SER A 89 -15.45 -10.99 -5.05
N ARG A 90 -14.82 -10.51 -6.12
CA ARG A 90 -13.57 -11.10 -6.63
C ARG A 90 -12.43 -10.95 -5.64
N LEU A 91 -12.28 -9.77 -5.02
CA LEU A 91 -11.29 -9.56 -3.97
C LEU A 91 -11.58 -10.43 -2.74
N ALA A 92 -12.85 -10.57 -2.36
CA ALA A 92 -13.27 -11.45 -1.27
C ALA A 92 -12.89 -12.92 -1.51
N ALA A 93 -13.03 -13.41 -2.74
CA ALA A 93 -12.60 -14.76 -3.12
C ALA A 93 -11.07 -14.97 -3.04
N LEU A 94 -10.29 -13.89 -2.98
CA LEU A 94 -8.83 -13.90 -2.96
C LEU A 94 -8.24 -13.59 -1.57
N THR A 95 -9.06 -13.41 -0.53
CA THR A 95 -8.56 -13.13 0.84
C THR A 95 -7.58 -14.21 1.30
N GLY A 96 -7.94 -15.49 1.13
CA GLY A 96 -7.11 -16.66 1.43
C GLY A 96 -6.03 -16.98 0.40
N ALA A 97 -5.85 -16.18 -0.66
CA ALA A 97 -4.85 -16.44 -1.68
C ALA A 97 -3.43 -16.40 -1.08
N LYS A 98 -2.67 -17.47 -1.29
CA LYS A 98 -1.28 -17.62 -0.85
C LYS A 98 -0.26 -17.18 -1.90
N THR A 99 -0.71 -16.56 -2.99
CA THR A 99 0.17 -16.06 -4.05
C THR A 99 0.99 -14.90 -3.50
N ARG A 100 2.33 -15.01 -3.56
CA ARG A 100 3.30 -14.00 -3.09
C ARG A 100 3.03 -13.53 -1.65
N PRO A 101 3.11 -14.41 -0.64
CA PRO A 101 2.98 -13.95 0.74
C PRO A 101 4.23 -13.15 1.12
N GLY A 102 4.07 -12.11 1.93
CA GLY A 102 5.22 -11.45 2.55
C GLY A 102 4.96 -10.03 3.01
N PRO A 103 5.87 -9.46 3.81
CA PRO A 103 5.70 -8.15 4.43
C PRO A 103 5.42 -7.01 3.44
N ALA A 104 6.06 -7.04 2.26
CA ALA A 104 5.80 -6.05 1.23
C ALA A 104 4.36 -6.12 0.67
N MET A 105 3.81 -7.33 0.54
CA MET A 105 2.45 -7.54 0.05
C MET A 105 1.39 -7.28 1.12
N LEU A 106 1.73 -7.44 2.40
CA LEU A 106 0.92 -6.88 3.50
C LEU A 106 0.85 -5.36 3.38
N GLY A 107 1.99 -4.72 3.13
CA GLY A 107 2.07 -3.27 2.91
C GLY A 107 1.26 -2.79 1.72
N GLU A 108 1.27 -3.51 0.59
CA GLU A 108 0.41 -3.20 -0.57
C GLU A 108 -1.07 -3.11 -0.17
N VAL A 109 -1.56 -4.06 0.63
CA VAL A 109 -2.97 -4.05 1.07
C VAL A 109 -3.27 -2.86 1.98
N ILE A 110 -2.39 -2.57 2.95
CA ILE A 110 -2.58 -1.46 3.91
C ILE A 110 -2.49 -0.11 3.21
N VAL A 111 -1.43 0.12 2.43
CA VAL A 111 -1.20 1.40 1.73
C VAL A 111 -2.32 1.69 0.75
N HIS A 112 -2.77 0.70 -0.03
CA HIS A 112 -3.88 0.90 -0.94
C HIS A 112 -5.25 0.99 -0.26
N SER A 113 -5.40 0.42 0.94
CA SER A 113 -6.57 0.69 1.77
C SER A 113 -6.61 2.17 2.17
N GLU A 114 -5.47 2.76 2.54
CA GLU A 114 -5.36 4.19 2.82
C GLU A 114 -5.58 5.07 1.59
N ASP A 115 -5.03 4.68 0.44
CA ASP A 115 -5.22 5.39 -0.82
C ASP A 115 -6.72 5.51 -1.18
N ILE A 116 -7.54 4.51 -0.81
CA ILE A 116 -9.00 4.54 -0.96
C ILE A 116 -9.63 5.36 0.18
N ARG A 117 -9.42 4.99 1.44
CA ARG A 117 -10.12 5.61 2.59
C ARG A 117 -9.97 7.13 2.65
N ARG A 118 -8.76 7.61 2.38
CA ARG A 118 -8.47 9.05 2.40
C ARG A 118 -9.06 9.78 1.19
N ALA A 119 -9.10 9.14 0.02
CA ALA A 119 -9.74 9.72 -1.17
C ALA A 119 -11.25 9.97 -0.94
N VAL A 120 -11.91 9.14 -0.14
CA VAL A 120 -13.35 9.28 0.14
C VAL A 120 -13.67 10.13 1.38
N GLY A 121 -12.64 10.60 2.10
CA GLY A 121 -12.79 11.44 3.29
C GLY A 121 -13.05 10.70 4.61
N ASP A 122 -12.89 9.37 4.64
CA ASP A 122 -13.15 8.55 5.85
C ASP A 122 -12.00 8.56 6.87
N GLY A 123 -10.94 9.33 6.59
CA GLY A 123 -9.74 9.38 7.41
C GLY A 123 -8.94 8.07 7.42
N PRO A 124 -7.91 7.98 8.28
CA PRO A 124 -7.05 6.80 8.33
C PRO A 124 -7.80 5.57 8.85
N GLY A 125 -7.46 4.40 8.30
CA GLY A 125 -7.90 3.12 8.82
C GLY A 125 -7.26 2.78 10.18
N THR A 126 -7.79 1.73 10.83
CA THR A 126 -7.22 1.19 12.06
C THR A 126 -6.58 -0.16 11.78
N TYR A 127 -5.28 -0.27 12.07
CA TYR A 127 -4.47 -1.47 11.83
C TYR A 127 -3.82 -1.92 13.14
N PRO A 128 -3.59 -3.23 13.36
CA PRO A 128 -2.85 -3.69 14.53
C PRO A 128 -1.41 -3.18 14.42
N GLU A 129 -0.84 -2.72 15.52
CA GLU A 129 0.54 -2.21 15.57
C GLU A 129 1.54 -3.20 14.95
N GLU A 130 1.37 -4.49 15.25
CA GLU A 130 2.24 -5.56 14.72
C GLU A 130 2.26 -5.60 13.18
N HIS A 131 1.11 -5.38 12.54
CA HIS A 131 1.02 -5.38 11.07
C HIS A 131 1.82 -4.20 10.49
N LEU A 132 1.66 -3.01 11.08
CA LEU A 132 2.37 -1.81 10.67
C LEU A 132 3.88 -1.92 10.90
N ARG A 133 4.32 -2.52 12.02
CA ARG A 133 5.75 -2.75 12.30
C ARG A 133 6.38 -3.69 11.27
N VAL A 134 5.69 -4.78 10.93
CA VAL A 134 6.14 -5.72 9.88
C VAL A 134 6.31 -5.01 8.54
N VAL A 135 5.36 -4.13 8.18
CA VAL A 135 5.44 -3.35 6.94
C VAL A 135 6.58 -2.33 7.00
N ALA A 136 6.71 -1.57 8.08
CA ALA A 136 7.74 -0.55 8.25
C ALA A 136 9.17 -1.16 8.19
N ASP A 137 9.38 -2.31 8.83
CA ASP A 137 10.64 -3.05 8.77
C ASP A 137 10.98 -3.58 7.37
N ALA A 138 9.95 -3.93 6.58
CA ALA A 138 10.15 -4.33 5.20
C ALA A 138 10.47 -3.12 4.30
N TYR A 139 9.76 -2.02 4.51
CA TYR A 139 9.85 -0.82 3.67
C TYR A 139 11.14 -0.04 3.91
N ARG A 140 11.72 -0.03 5.11
CA ARG A 140 13.01 0.67 5.35
C ARG A 140 14.13 0.26 4.40
N ASN A 141 14.07 -0.98 3.88
CA ASN A 141 15.06 -1.53 2.94
C ASN A 141 14.53 -1.66 1.51
N ALA A 142 13.28 -1.31 1.24
CA ALA A 142 12.65 -1.52 -0.06
C ALA A 142 13.23 -0.57 -1.12
N GLY A 143 13.77 -1.17 -2.20
CA GLY A 143 14.40 -0.49 -3.32
C GLY A 143 13.46 -0.27 -4.50
N MET A 144 13.88 -0.74 -5.69
CA MET A 144 13.16 -0.58 -6.97
C MET A 144 11.66 -0.93 -6.84
N GLY A 145 10.80 -0.07 -7.39
CA GLY A 145 9.34 -0.14 -7.26
C GLY A 145 8.79 0.80 -6.18
N LEU A 146 9.29 0.72 -4.94
CA LEU A 146 8.78 1.56 -3.84
C LEU A 146 9.64 2.81 -3.56
N GLY A 147 10.95 2.72 -3.76
CA GLY A 147 11.90 3.81 -3.53
C GLY A 147 12.12 4.19 -2.06
N ALA A 148 11.51 3.47 -1.11
CA ALA A 148 11.50 3.81 0.31
C ALA A 148 12.91 3.93 0.90
N LYS A 149 13.82 2.99 0.59
CA LYS A 149 15.21 3.02 1.07
C LYS A 149 15.92 4.33 0.70
N LYS A 150 15.72 4.82 -0.53
CA LYS A 150 16.31 6.09 -0.99
C LYS A 150 15.62 7.27 -0.33
N ARG A 151 14.28 7.22 -0.22
CA ARG A 151 13.45 8.28 0.35
C ARG A 151 13.81 8.60 1.81
N ILE A 152 14.05 7.59 2.63
CA ILE A 152 14.37 7.76 4.05
C ILE A 152 15.87 7.83 4.36
N ALA A 153 16.74 7.75 3.35
CA ALA A 153 18.19 7.69 3.55
C ALA A 153 18.70 8.92 4.33
N GLY A 154 19.47 8.70 5.39
CA GLY A 154 20.03 9.77 6.21
C GLY A 154 19.02 10.49 7.11
N LEU A 155 17.79 9.99 7.24
CA LEU A 155 16.79 10.46 8.21
C LEU A 155 16.63 9.45 9.34
N ARG A 156 16.16 9.92 10.51
CA ARG A 156 15.69 9.04 11.58
C ARG A 156 14.16 9.10 11.62
N LEU A 157 13.51 7.98 11.32
CA LEU A 157 12.06 7.86 11.48
C LEU A 157 11.75 7.24 12.84
N GLN A 158 10.79 7.79 13.59
CA GLN A 158 10.40 7.28 14.90
C GLN A 158 8.89 7.38 15.10
N ALA A 159 8.26 6.24 15.40
CA ALA A 159 6.83 6.22 15.72
C ALA A 159 6.56 6.85 17.09
N THR A 160 5.44 7.56 17.21
CA THR A 160 4.96 8.14 18.48
C THR A 160 3.97 7.24 19.21
N ASP A 161 3.38 6.29 18.50
CA ASP A 161 2.33 5.37 18.95
C ASP A 161 2.79 3.91 18.99
N ALA A 162 4.08 3.65 18.70
CA ALA A 162 4.68 2.33 18.71
C ALA A 162 6.17 2.40 19.09
N ASP A 163 6.71 1.34 19.69
CA ASP A 163 8.15 1.20 19.92
C ASP A 163 8.86 0.78 18.63
N TRP A 164 8.98 1.72 17.69
CA TRP A 164 9.58 1.51 16.38
C TRP A 164 10.37 2.74 15.91
N SER A 165 11.59 2.52 15.42
CA SER A 165 12.40 3.55 14.76
C SER A 165 13.40 2.96 13.77
N THR A 166 13.93 3.78 12.87
CA THR A 166 15.00 3.41 11.93
C THR A 166 15.85 4.61 11.53
N GLY A 167 17.15 4.39 11.32
CA GLY A 167 18.09 5.41 10.87
C GLY A 167 18.56 6.37 11.98
N ASP A 168 19.59 7.17 11.67
CA ASP A 168 20.37 7.91 12.68
C ASP A 168 20.55 9.41 12.33
N GLY A 169 19.66 9.97 11.50
CA GLY A 169 19.73 11.37 11.04
C GLY A 169 18.73 12.34 11.69
N PRO A 170 18.42 13.47 11.03
CA PRO A 170 17.36 14.38 11.47
C PRO A 170 16.03 13.63 11.67
N LEU A 171 15.39 13.90 12.81
CA LEU A 171 14.18 13.21 13.24
C LEU A 171 12.97 13.57 12.37
N VAL A 172 12.23 12.54 11.97
CA VAL A 172 10.85 12.60 11.49
C VAL A 172 10.02 11.70 12.40
N SER A 173 9.07 12.27 13.11
CA SER A 173 8.26 11.57 14.10
C SER A 173 6.77 11.75 13.85
N GLY A 174 5.97 10.71 14.16
CA GLY A 174 4.52 10.75 14.11
C GLY A 174 3.94 9.33 14.20
N PRO A 175 2.63 9.15 13.92
CA PRO A 175 2.01 7.83 13.92
C PRO A 175 2.71 6.86 12.97
N LEU A 176 2.82 5.58 13.35
CA LEU A 176 3.51 4.56 12.55
C LEU A 176 2.90 4.39 11.16
N LEU A 177 1.57 4.51 11.04
CA LEU A 177 0.87 4.49 9.75
C LEU A 177 1.32 5.65 8.85
N SER A 178 1.41 6.85 9.40
CA SER A 178 1.83 8.06 8.68
C SER A 178 3.28 7.93 8.20
N LEU A 179 4.16 7.36 9.02
CA LEU A 179 5.54 7.01 8.61
C LEU A 179 5.57 5.98 7.48
N VAL A 180 4.75 4.92 7.54
CA VAL A 180 4.63 3.92 6.45
C VAL A 180 4.17 4.57 5.15
N LEU A 181 3.15 5.43 5.18
CA LEU A 181 2.68 6.16 4.00
C LEU A 181 3.74 7.13 3.45
N ALA A 182 4.45 7.82 4.33
CA ALA A 182 5.54 8.71 3.91
C ALA A 182 6.69 7.92 3.26
N MET A 183 7.00 6.70 3.74
CA MET A 183 7.97 5.81 3.10
C MET A 183 7.59 5.43 1.68
N THR A 184 6.29 5.39 1.34
CA THR A 184 5.80 5.05 0.00
C THR A 184 5.64 6.26 -0.92
N GLY A 185 6.01 7.46 -0.45
CA GLY A 185 5.95 8.71 -1.21
C GLY A 185 4.60 9.42 -1.17
N ARG A 186 3.61 8.91 -0.42
CA ARG A 186 2.29 9.54 -0.29
C ARG A 186 2.40 10.84 0.51
N PRO A 187 2.04 12.01 -0.07
CA PRO A 187 2.07 13.28 0.66
C PRO A 187 1.15 13.30 1.88
N ASP A 188 -0.01 12.64 1.81
CA ASP A 188 -0.99 12.55 2.91
C ASP A 188 -0.44 11.86 4.16
N GLY A 189 0.57 11.01 4.01
CA GLY A 189 1.28 10.40 5.14
C GLY A 189 2.10 11.40 5.94
N ARG A 190 2.26 12.66 5.47
CA ARG A 190 3.11 13.68 6.11
C ARG A 190 2.34 14.66 6.97
N ALA A 191 1.00 14.70 6.86
CA ALA A 191 0.16 15.67 7.56
C ALA A 191 0.31 15.58 9.09
N ASP A 192 0.60 14.38 9.59
CA ASP A 192 0.69 14.09 11.02
C ASP A 192 2.14 13.84 11.47
N LEU A 193 3.11 14.21 10.63
CA LEU A 193 4.53 14.08 10.93
C LEU A 193 5.11 15.43 11.39
N ASP A 194 6.16 15.36 12.21
CA ASP A 194 6.90 16.50 12.72
C ASP A 194 8.40 16.16 12.81
N GLY A 195 9.22 17.16 13.12
CA GLY A 195 10.64 17.03 13.39
C GLY A 195 11.54 17.67 12.32
N PRO A 196 12.82 17.88 12.64
CA PRO A 196 13.78 18.61 11.80
C PRO A 196 14.05 17.96 10.44
N GLY A 197 13.76 16.65 10.27
CA GLY A 197 13.90 15.93 9.00
C GLY A 197 12.70 16.02 8.06
N LEU A 198 11.57 16.57 8.50
CA LEU A 198 10.32 16.53 7.73
C LEU A 198 10.40 17.34 6.43
N ALA A 199 10.99 18.53 6.50
CA ALA A 199 11.18 19.39 5.32
C ALA A 199 12.02 18.68 4.26
N GLU A 200 13.08 17.99 4.68
CA GLU A 200 13.93 17.19 3.79
C GLU A 200 13.16 16.00 3.19
N LEU A 201 12.42 15.25 4.01
CA LEU A 201 11.57 14.15 3.54
C LEU A 201 10.54 14.62 2.50
N ALA A 202 9.98 15.81 2.68
CA ALA A 202 8.98 16.37 1.79
C ALA A 202 9.50 16.59 0.35
N THR A 203 10.80 16.89 0.20
CA THR A 203 11.46 17.04 -1.11
C THR A 203 11.70 15.73 -1.86
N ARG A 204 11.49 14.59 -1.20
CA ARG A 204 11.83 13.24 -1.69
C ARG A 204 10.59 12.40 -2.04
N GLY A 205 9.43 13.06 -2.15
CA GLY A 205 8.16 12.45 -2.60
C GLY A 205 8.26 11.95 -4.02
#